data_AF-A0A1U8N0D7-F1
#
_entry.id   AF-A0A1U8N0D7-F1
#
_cell.length_a   1.000
_cell.length_b   1.000
_cell.length_c   1.000
_cell.angle_alpha   90.00
_cell.angle_beta   90.00
_cell.angle_gamma   90.00
#
_symmetry.space_group_name_H-M   'P 1'
#
loop_
_entity.id
_entity.type
_entity.pdbx_description
1 polymer ?
#
loop_
_entity_poly.entity_id
_entity_poly.type
_entity_poly.pdbx_seq_one_letter_code
_entity_poly.pdbx_strand_id
1 'polypeptide(L)'
;MEYWKLVWVFVVAFLFGGYQSEGSWEIEKAALFQLKPFFPLVNGEGISWGKGNCCRWDWVECSTSSGRVTRLFLENSCDLEKKDINLGWYLNISLFLPFEELKSLNLGGNNIVGFIHNQGIKRLKLEILDLSDNILSGNNILSHFTEFTSLKTLFLKNCGLQGSIDILKKTIEVDQT
;
A
#
# COMPACT_ATOMS: atom_id res chain seq x y z
N MET A 1 -41.07 -6.17 -35.59
CA MET A 1 -40.17 -5.80 -34.48
C MET A 1 -39.03 -4.98 -35.06
N GLU A 2 -38.87 -3.75 -34.59
CA GLU A 2 -37.93 -2.79 -35.16
C GLU A 2 -36.55 -2.92 -34.51
N TYR A 3 -35.72 -3.81 -35.08
CA TYR A 3 -34.37 -4.13 -34.59
C TYR A 3 -33.46 -2.90 -34.41
N TRP A 4 -33.71 -1.82 -35.16
CA TRP A 4 -32.93 -0.59 -35.06
C TRP A 4 -33.09 0.12 -33.70
N LYS A 5 -34.21 -0.04 -32.99
CA LYS A 5 -34.40 0.53 -31.65
C LYS A 5 -33.47 -0.09 -30.61
N LEU A 6 -33.13 -1.37 -30.76
CA LEU A 6 -32.17 -2.05 -29.87
C LEU A 6 -30.75 -1.57 -30.11
N VAL A 7 -30.38 -1.28 -31.37
CA VAL A 7 -29.05 -0.73 -31.71
C VAL A 7 -28.84 0.61 -31.01
N TRP A 8 -29.85 1.49 -30.99
CA TRP A 8 -29.77 2.77 -30.28
C TRP A 8 -29.64 2.62 -28.76
N VAL A 9 -30.28 1.61 -28.14
CA VAL A 9 -30.13 1.34 -26.70
C VAL A 9 -28.69 0.92 -26.37
N PHE A 10 -28.06 0.08 -27.18
CA PHE A 10 -26.65 -0.30 -26.98
C PHE A 10 -25.70 0.87 -27.26
N VAL A 11 -25.94 1.67 -28.30
CA VAL A 11 -25.12 2.85 -28.61
C VAL A 11 -25.22 3.91 -27.51
N VAL A 12 -26.41 4.18 -26.96
CA VAL A 12 -26.60 5.10 -25.84
C VAL A 12 -25.98 4.53 -24.55
N ALA A 13 -26.05 3.22 -24.31
CA ALA A 13 -25.35 2.58 -23.20
C ALA A 13 -23.81 2.68 -23.33
N PHE A 14 -23.27 2.74 -24.55
CA PHE A 14 -21.83 2.96 -24.78
C PHE A 14 -21.43 4.44 -24.76
N LEU A 15 -22.36 5.36 -25.05
CA LEU A 15 -22.09 6.81 -25.09
C LEU A 15 -22.39 7.52 -23.76
N PHE A 16 -23.31 7.01 -22.95
CA PHE A 16 -23.65 7.51 -21.60
C PHE A 16 -23.24 6.55 -20.48
N GLY A 17 -22.94 5.29 -20.81
CA GLY A 17 -22.22 4.41 -19.90
C GLY A 17 -20.74 4.70 -19.99
N GLY A 18 -20.31 5.79 -19.34
CA GLY A 18 -18.97 5.82 -18.79
C GLY A 18 -18.80 4.55 -17.96
N TYR A 19 -18.14 3.55 -18.52
CA TYR A 19 -17.82 2.30 -17.84
C TYR A 19 -16.71 2.61 -16.83
N GLN A 20 -17.06 3.35 -15.78
CA GLN A 20 -16.11 3.87 -14.81
C GLN A 20 -16.46 3.32 -13.43
N SER A 21 -15.61 2.40 -12.98
CA SER A 21 -15.20 2.16 -11.59
C SER A 21 -15.98 1.24 -10.64
N GLU A 22 -17.18 0.71 -10.92
CA GLU A 22 -17.88 -0.07 -9.87
C GLU A 22 -17.14 -1.36 -9.41
N GLY A 23 -16.37 -2.03 -10.27
CA GLY A 23 -15.65 -3.26 -9.92
C GLY A 23 -14.23 -3.08 -9.35
N SER A 24 -13.63 -1.89 -9.52
CA SER A 24 -12.21 -1.68 -9.21
C SER A 24 -11.94 -1.44 -7.73
N TRP A 25 -12.77 -0.64 -7.07
CA TRP A 25 -12.60 -0.32 -5.66
C TRP A 25 -13.03 -1.47 -4.74
N GLU A 26 -13.88 -2.40 -5.20
CA GLU A 26 -14.27 -3.58 -4.39
C GLU A 26 -13.08 -4.55 -4.21
N ILE A 27 -12.21 -4.67 -5.21
CA ILE A 27 -10.97 -5.44 -5.10
C ILE A 27 -10.01 -4.79 -4.10
N GLU A 28 -9.79 -3.47 -4.22
CA GLU A 28 -8.91 -2.73 -3.30
C GLU A 28 -9.48 -2.72 -1.88
N LYS A 29 -10.79 -2.56 -1.73
CA LYS A 29 -11.49 -2.69 -0.45
C LYS A 29 -11.33 -4.09 0.14
N ALA A 30 -11.49 -5.15 -0.65
CA ALA A 30 -11.25 -6.51 -0.17
C ALA A 30 -9.79 -6.70 0.27
N ALA A 31 -8.83 -6.12 -0.46
CA ALA A 31 -7.42 -6.12 -0.08
C ALA A 31 -7.18 -5.36 1.23
N LEU A 32 -7.80 -4.19 1.42
CA LEU A 32 -7.75 -3.44 2.69
C LEU A 32 -8.32 -4.26 3.85
N PHE A 33 -9.40 -5.02 3.63
CA PHE A 33 -9.92 -5.94 4.65
C PHE A 33 -8.93 -7.05 5.01
N GLN A 34 -8.14 -7.55 4.05
CA GLN A 34 -7.08 -8.52 4.32
C GLN A 34 -5.90 -7.92 5.11
N LEU A 35 -5.72 -6.59 5.06
CA LEU A 35 -4.70 -5.89 5.85
C LEU A 35 -5.10 -5.72 7.33
N LYS A 36 -6.40 -5.68 7.65
CA LYS A 36 -6.90 -5.42 9.01
C LYS A 36 -6.29 -6.28 10.12
N PRO A 37 -6.09 -7.60 9.96
CA PRO A 37 -5.48 -8.43 11.01
C PRO A 37 -4.04 -8.01 11.35
N PHE A 38 -3.33 -7.39 10.41
CA PHE A 38 -1.95 -6.93 10.59
C PHE A 38 -1.88 -5.52 11.17
N PHE A 39 -2.89 -4.70 10.86
CA PHE A 39 -3.00 -3.29 11.23
C PHE A 39 -4.33 -3.01 11.98
N PRO A 40 -4.55 -3.63 13.15
CA PRO A 40 -5.82 -3.56 13.84
C PRO A 40 -6.18 -2.16 14.35
N LEU A 41 -5.19 -1.31 14.64
CA LEU A 41 -5.42 0.03 15.18
C LEU A 41 -5.93 1.03 14.13
N VAL A 42 -5.88 0.69 12.83
CA VAL A 42 -6.62 1.44 11.78
C VAL A 42 -8.13 1.32 11.96
N ASN A 43 -8.62 0.52 12.92
CA ASN A 43 -10.03 0.48 13.31
C ASN A 43 -10.31 1.15 14.66
N GLY A 44 -9.39 1.97 15.18
CA GLY A 44 -9.59 2.73 16.43
C GLY A 44 -10.81 3.66 16.37
N GLU A 45 -11.32 4.05 17.54
CA GLU A 45 -12.46 4.97 17.63
C GLU A 45 -12.18 6.27 16.85
N GLY A 46 -12.95 6.48 15.78
CA GLY A 46 -12.80 7.63 14.87
C GLY A 46 -12.17 7.32 13.50
N ILE A 47 -11.75 6.08 13.22
CA ILE A 47 -11.17 5.67 11.93
C ILE A 47 -12.19 4.81 11.15
N SER A 48 -12.55 5.26 9.95
CA SER A 48 -13.76 4.85 9.23
C SER A 48 -13.64 3.64 8.28
N TRP A 49 -12.74 2.69 8.53
CA TRP A 49 -12.61 1.49 7.67
C TRP A 49 -13.80 0.54 7.86
N GLY A 50 -14.80 0.60 6.97
CA GLY A 50 -15.97 -0.26 7.12
C GLY A 50 -16.88 -0.30 5.92
N LYS A 51 -17.79 0.67 5.82
CA LYS A 51 -18.84 0.66 4.79
C LYS A 51 -18.54 1.65 3.68
N GLY A 52 -19.03 1.33 2.49
CA GLY A 52 -18.94 2.19 1.31
C GLY A 52 -17.59 2.14 0.60
N ASN A 53 -17.33 3.19 -0.18
CA ASN A 53 -16.13 3.35 -0.98
C ASN A 53 -14.92 3.60 -0.07
N CYS A 54 -13.86 2.79 -0.22
CA CYS A 54 -12.65 2.90 0.58
C CYS A 54 -11.88 4.21 0.39
N CYS A 55 -12.08 4.93 -0.72
CA CYS A 55 -11.50 6.25 -0.94
C CYS A 55 -12.06 7.35 -0.03
N ARG A 56 -13.09 7.03 0.76
CA ARG A 56 -13.63 7.91 1.81
C ARG A 56 -13.14 7.53 3.19
N TRP A 57 -12.36 6.46 3.30
CA TRP A 57 -11.83 6.03 4.57
C TRP A 57 -10.64 6.89 4.94
N ASP A 58 -10.51 7.16 6.24
CA ASP A 58 -9.31 7.79 6.75
C ASP A 58 -8.09 6.96 6.38
N TRP A 59 -6.98 7.64 6.12
CA TRP A 59 -5.70 7.01 5.80
C TRP A 59 -5.65 6.27 4.44
N VAL A 60 -6.66 6.48 3.59
CA VAL A 60 -6.71 6.01 2.21
C VAL A 60 -6.86 7.22 1.28
N GLU A 61 -5.86 7.47 0.45
CA GLU A 61 -5.93 8.47 -0.62
C GLU A 61 -6.13 7.76 -1.96
N CYS A 62 -7.04 8.29 -2.78
CA CYS A 62 -7.30 7.79 -4.12
C CYS A 62 -7.08 8.85 -5.18
N SER A 63 -6.77 8.40 -6.39
CA SER A 63 -6.75 9.22 -7.58
C SER A 63 -8.15 9.78 -7.88
N THR A 64 -8.24 11.08 -8.17
CA THR A 64 -9.49 11.75 -8.54
C THR A 64 -10.00 11.37 -9.92
N SER A 65 -9.15 10.79 -10.78
CA SER A 65 -9.51 10.39 -12.15
C SER A 65 -9.92 8.92 -12.26
N SER A 66 -9.23 8.02 -11.55
CA SER A 66 -9.46 6.57 -11.63
C SER A 66 -10.27 6.03 -10.44
N GLY A 67 -10.30 6.75 -9.31
CA GLY A 67 -10.89 6.26 -8.07
C GLY A 67 -10.11 5.10 -7.43
N ARG A 68 -8.86 4.87 -7.83
CA ARG A 68 -7.98 3.82 -7.29
C ARG A 68 -7.11 4.35 -6.17
N VAL A 69 -6.77 3.50 -5.22
CA VAL A 69 -5.87 3.83 -4.10
C VAL A 69 -4.48 4.21 -4.61
N THR A 70 -4.02 5.40 -4.26
CA THR A 70 -2.71 5.94 -4.61
C THR A 70 -1.80 6.09 -3.41
N ARG A 71 -2.35 6.33 -2.21
CA ARG A 71 -1.58 6.38 -0.96
C ARG A 71 -2.28 5.65 0.17
N LEU A 72 -1.49 4.93 0.96
CA LEU A 72 -1.94 4.28 2.18
C LEU A 72 -1.08 4.70 3.35
N PHE A 73 -1.74 5.07 4.44
CA PHE A 73 -1.10 5.42 5.71
C PHE A 73 -1.44 4.35 6.74
N LEU A 74 -0.45 3.58 7.15
CA LEU A 74 -0.58 2.47 8.10
C LEU A 74 0.40 2.65 9.27
N GLU A 75 0.83 3.88 9.53
CA GLU A 75 1.74 4.19 10.63
C GLU A 75 1.12 3.85 12.00
N ASN A 76 1.95 3.39 12.94
CA ASN A 76 1.56 3.09 14.33
C ASN A 76 0.31 2.21 14.45
N SER A 77 0.09 1.31 13.49
CA SER A 77 -1.19 0.63 13.34
C SER A 77 -1.17 -0.84 13.72
N CYS A 78 0.01 -1.39 13.98
CA CYS A 78 0.16 -2.75 14.50
C CYS A 78 -0.17 -2.81 16.01
N ASP A 79 -0.73 -3.93 16.46
CA ASP A 79 -0.97 -4.17 17.88
C ASP A 79 0.33 -4.61 18.57
N LEU A 80 0.97 -3.67 19.24
CA LEU A 80 2.22 -3.88 19.98
C LEU A 80 2.01 -4.64 21.30
N GLU A 81 0.80 -4.71 21.83
CA GLU A 81 0.51 -5.45 23.07
C GLU A 81 0.44 -6.96 22.81
N LYS A 82 -0.08 -7.35 21.63
CA LYS A 82 -0.15 -8.76 21.22
C LYS A 82 1.14 -9.30 20.62
N LYS A 83 2.04 -8.43 20.17
CA LYS A 83 3.33 -8.85 19.61
C LYS A 83 4.41 -8.72 20.68
N ASP A 84 5.30 -9.70 20.74
CA ASP A 84 6.52 -9.52 21.52
C ASP A 84 7.32 -8.38 20.88
N ILE A 85 7.32 -7.22 21.54
CA ILE A 85 7.95 -5.99 21.07
C ILE A 85 9.44 -6.19 20.74
N ASN A 86 10.07 -7.21 21.33
CA ASN A 86 11.48 -7.53 21.11
C ASN A 86 11.71 -8.39 19.86
N LEU A 87 10.68 -9.06 19.35
CA LEU A 87 10.81 -10.00 18.23
C LEU A 87 10.41 -9.36 16.89
N GLY A 88 9.56 -8.35 16.91
CA GLY A 88 9.01 -7.71 15.71
C GLY A 88 8.30 -8.69 14.77
N TRP A 89 8.07 -8.30 13.51
CA TRP A 89 7.41 -9.19 12.54
C TRP A 89 7.82 -8.93 11.08
N TYR A 90 7.65 -9.95 10.24
CA TYR A 90 7.90 -9.86 8.81
C TYR A 90 6.61 -9.53 8.04
N LEU A 91 6.64 -8.49 7.22
CA LEU A 91 5.52 -8.08 6.38
C LEU A 91 5.54 -8.79 5.03
N ASN A 92 4.44 -9.42 4.64
CA ASN A 92 4.29 -9.93 3.28
C ASN A 92 3.93 -8.79 2.33
N ILE A 93 4.89 -8.34 1.54
CA ILE A 93 4.72 -7.20 0.63
C ILE A 93 3.71 -7.48 -0.50
N SER A 94 3.41 -8.76 -0.76
CA SER A 94 2.45 -9.18 -1.79
C SER A 94 1.01 -8.77 -1.47
N LEU A 95 0.73 -8.48 -0.19
CA LEU A 95 -0.58 -7.99 0.25
C LEU A 95 -0.95 -6.67 -0.43
N PHE A 96 0.03 -5.92 -0.97
CA PHE A 96 -0.20 -4.66 -1.65
C PHE A 96 -0.35 -4.78 -3.18
N LEU A 97 -0.19 -5.98 -3.76
CA LEU A 97 -0.34 -6.20 -5.22
C LEU A 97 -1.70 -5.80 -5.80
N PRO A 98 -2.83 -5.91 -5.07
CA PRO A 98 -4.12 -5.47 -5.60
C PRO A 98 -4.25 -3.96 -5.82
N PHE A 99 -3.37 -3.15 -5.21
CA PHE A 99 -3.38 -1.69 -5.35
C PHE A 99 -2.51 -1.26 -6.53
N GLU A 100 -3.06 -1.38 -7.74
CA GLU A 100 -2.32 -1.21 -9.00
C GLU A 100 -1.75 0.20 -9.22
N GLU A 101 -2.37 1.21 -8.62
CA GLU A 101 -1.96 2.62 -8.68
C GLU A 101 -1.27 3.10 -7.40
N LEU A 102 -0.94 2.21 -6.45
CA LEU A 102 -0.30 2.58 -5.20
C LEU A 102 1.09 3.17 -5.45
N LYS A 103 1.25 4.45 -5.08
CA LYS A 103 2.48 5.22 -5.22
C LYS A 103 3.18 5.50 -3.90
N SER A 104 2.42 5.63 -2.82
CA SER A 104 2.95 5.97 -1.50
C SER A 104 2.44 5.00 -0.44
N LEU A 105 3.34 4.47 0.38
CA LEU A 105 3.00 3.57 1.46
C LEU A 105 3.74 3.97 2.73
N ASN A 106 3.00 4.37 3.76
CA ASN A 106 3.55 4.64 5.08
C ASN A 106 3.32 3.45 6.02
N LEU A 107 4.40 2.90 6.55
CA LEU A 107 4.44 1.77 7.47
C LEU A 107 5.22 2.12 8.75
N GLY A 108 5.37 3.40 9.08
CA GLY A 108 6.19 3.85 10.21
C GLY A 108 5.69 3.31 11.56
N GLY A 109 6.60 3.05 12.51
CA GLY A 109 6.24 2.73 13.90
C GLY A 109 5.50 1.38 14.07
N ASN A 110 5.79 0.39 13.23
CA ASN A 110 5.07 -0.88 13.23
C ASN A 110 5.90 -2.09 13.71
N ASN A 111 7.09 -1.93 14.28
CA ASN A 111 7.97 -3.05 14.67
C ASN A 111 8.22 -4.08 13.55
N ILE A 112 8.26 -3.63 12.29
CA ILE A 112 8.60 -4.48 11.14
C ILE A 112 10.10 -4.76 11.19
N VAL A 113 10.50 -6.03 11.01
CA VAL A 113 11.91 -6.45 10.98
C VAL A 113 12.39 -6.83 9.57
N GLY A 114 11.46 -7.02 8.64
CA GLY A 114 11.77 -7.49 7.31
C GLY A 114 10.55 -7.71 6.44
N PHE A 115 10.79 -8.08 5.18
CA PHE A 115 9.75 -8.48 4.24
C PHE A 115 9.82 -9.96 3.92
N ILE A 116 8.66 -10.61 3.88
CA ILE A 116 8.49 -11.89 3.18
C ILE A 116 8.37 -11.54 1.70
N HIS A 117 9.45 -11.76 0.95
CA HIS A 117 9.49 -11.42 -0.47
C HIS A 117 8.97 -12.58 -1.33
N ASN A 118 8.40 -12.23 -2.48
CA ASN A 118 8.24 -13.09 -3.64
C ASN A 118 8.53 -12.25 -4.90
N GLN A 119 8.39 -12.84 -6.09
CA GLN A 119 8.62 -12.15 -7.37
C GLN A 119 7.67 -10.94 -7.62
N GLY A 120 6.68 -10.71 -6.75
CA GLY A 120 5.69 -9.65 -6.87
C GLY A 120 6.22 -8.24 -6.59
N ILE A 121 7.33 -8.08 -5.87
CA ILE A 121 7.83 -6.75 -5.46
C ILE A 121 8.10 -5.81 -6.66
N LYS A 122 8.60 -6.38 -7.76
CA LYS A 122 8.88 -5.66 -9.02
C LYS A 122 7.62 -5.15 -9.73
N ARG A 123 6.45 -5.71 -9.38
CA ARG A 123 5.15 -5.30 -9.94
C ARG A 123 4.56 -4.11 -9.20
N LEU A 124 5.02 -3.82 -7.98
CA LEU A 124 4.59 -2.65 -7.23
C LEU A 124 5.24 -1.42 -7.84
N LYS A 125 4.41 -0.47 -8.29
CA LYS A 125 4.84 0.80 -8.87
C LYS A 125 5.01 1.88 -7.79
N LEU A 126 5.51 1.48 -6.63
CA LEU A 126 5.66 2.30 -5.44
C LEU A 126 6.80 3.30 -5.65
N GLU A 127 6.54 4.57 -5.36
CA GLU A 127 7.50 5.68 -5.52
C GLU A 127 8.02 6.17 -4.16
N ILE A 128 7.19 6.10 -3.12
CA ILE A 128 7.52 6.53 -1.77
C ILE A 128 7.21 5.39 -0.80
N LEU A 129 8.20 5.01 0.01
CA LEU A 129 8.06 4.03 1.09
C LEU A 129 8.60 4.62 2.39
N ASP A 130 7.74 4.72 3.39
CA ASP A 130 8.14 5.12 4.73
C ASP A 130 8.16 3.92 5.67
N LEU A 131 9.34 3.62 6.21
CA LEU A 131 9.57 2.55 7.17
C LEU A 131 10.18 3.09 8.47
N SER A 132 10.10 4.40 8.70
CA SER A 132 10.66 5.04 9.89
C SER A 132 10.16 4.37 11.18
N ASP A 133 10.98 4.36 12.22
CA ASP A 133 10.64 3.79 13.53
C ASP A 133 10.25 2.29 13.47
N ASN A 134 10.89 1.52 12.59
CA ASN A 134 10.81 0.04 12.55
C ASN A 134 12.14 -0.62 12.98
N ILE A 135 12.16 -1.94 13.16
CA ILE A 135 13.32 -2.67 13.73
C ILE A 135 14.08 -3.39 12.60
N LEU A 136 14.58 -2.64 11.63
CA LEU A 136 15.21 -3.21 10.41
C LEU A 136 16.67 -3.68 10.61
N SER A 137 17.17 -3.68 11.85
CA SER A 137 18.56 -3.98 12.21
C SER A 137 19.01 -5.43 11.98
N GLY A 138 18.08 -6.35 11.67
CA GLY A 138 18.32 -7.79 11.78
C GLY A 138 18.74 -8.55 10.52
N ASN A 139 18.67 -7.98 9.30
CA ASN A 139 18.90 -8.76 8.06
C ASN A 139 19.25 -7.91 6.82
N ASN A 140 19.66 -8.58 5.74
CA ASN A 140 19.99 -8.03 4.41
C ASN A 140 18.78 -7.43 3.66
N ILE A 141 17.86 -6.74 4.36
CA ILE A 141 16.66 -6.11 3.78
C ILE A 141 17.00 -5.07 2.70
N LEU A 142 18.21 -4.53 2.77
CA LEU A 142 18.73 -3.53 1.84
C LEU A 142 18.71 -4.05 0.40
N SER A 143 18.99 -5.33 0.15
CA SER A 143 18.92 -5.88 -1.21
C SER A 143 17.51 -5.86 -1.78
N HIS A 144 16.48 -6.05 -0.95
CA HIS A 144 15.08 -6.04 -1.38
C HIS A 144 14.63 -4.65 -1.85
N PHE A 145 15.17 -3.57 -1.26
CA PHE A 145 14.81 -2.22 -1.69
C PHE A 145 15.25 -1.94 -3.13
N THR A 146 16.34 -2.55 -3.58
CA THR A 146 16.81 -2.41 -4.98
C THR A 146 15.91 -3.12 -5.99
N GLU A 147 15.00 -4.01 -5.53
CA GLU A 147 14.03 -4.67 -6.41
C GLU A 147 12.78 -3.81 -6.68
N PHE A 148 12.55 -2.75 -5.90
CA PHE A 148 11.50 -1.79 -6.21
C PHE A 148 11.95 -0.91 -7.38
N THR A 149 11.51 -1.26 -8.58
CA THR A 149 11.93 -0.61 -9.83
C THR A 149 11.46 0.83 -9.98
N SER A 150 10.45 1.24 -9.21
CA SER A 150 9.84 2.58 -9.28
C SER A 150 10.14 3.46 -8.07
N LEU A 151 10.84 2.92 -7.05
CA LEU A 151 11.03 3.63 -5.78
C LEU A 151 11.97 4.81 -5.96
N LYS A 152 11.52 5.98 -5.54
CA LYS A 152 12.27 7.24 -5.62
C LYS A 152 12.75 7.67 -4.25
N THR A 153 11.89 7.56 -3.24
CA THR A 153 12.14 8.04 -1.88
C THR A 153 11.88 6.94 -0.86
N LEU A 154 12.83 6.75 0.05
CA LEU A 154 12.79 5.75 1.12
C LEU A 154 13.15 6.40 2.46
N PHE A 155 12.22 6.41 3.40
CA PHE A 155 12.44 6.92 4.76
C PHE A 155 12.83 5.78 5.70
N LEU A 156 13.96 5.92 6.39
CA LEU A 156 14.55 4.90 7.29
C LEU A 156 14.99 5.49 8.64
N LYS A 157 14.36 6.59 9.06
CA LYS A 157 14.65 7.23 10.35
C LYS A 157 14.45 6.20 11.47
N ASN A 158 15.35 6.17 12.45
CA ASN A 158 15.26 5.30 13.63
C ASN A 158 15.14 3.78 13.33
N CYS A 159 15.63 3.29 12.18
CA CYS A 159 15.49 1.88 11.80
C CYS A 159 16.56 0.91 12.36
N GLY A 160 17.50 1.39 13.17
CA GLY A 160 18.60 0.58 13.72
C GLY A 160 19.60 0.05 12.68
N LEU A 161 19.56 0.55 11.43
CA LEU A 161 20.45 0.14 10.35
C LEU A 161 21.86 0.70 10.55
N GLN A 162 22.87 -0.18 10.60
CA GLN A 162 24.30 0.21 10.63
C GLN A 162 25.03 -0.30 9.38
N GLY A 163 25.86 0.57 8.78
CA GLY A 163 27.00 0.15 7.94
C GLY A 163 26.75 -0.28 6.48
N SER A 164 25.57 -0.15 5.87
CA SER A 164 25.37 -0.58 4.46
C SER A 164 24.35 0.22 3.62
N ILE A 165 23.90 1.39 4.11
CA ILE A 165 22.91 2.22 3.40
C ILE A 165 23.48 2.87 2.12
N ASP A 166 24.81 2.97 2.00
CA ASP A 166 25.48 3.60 0.85
C ASP A 166 25.17 2.90 -0.48
N ILE A 167 24.80 1.62 -0.47
CA ILE A 167 24.35 0.90 -1.66
C ILE A 167 23.00 1.43 -2.15
N LEU A 168 22.09 1.78 -1.23
CA LEU A 168 20.76 2.29 -1.56
C LEU A 168 20.81 3.72 -2.09
N LYS A 169 21.65 4.58 -1.48
CA LYS A 169 21.80 5.99 -1.89
C LYS A 169 22.26 6.17 -3.34
N LYS A 170 22.82 5.13 -3.97
CA LYS A 170 23.16 5.12 -5.40
C LYS A 170 21.95 5.00 -6.32
N THR A 171 20.84 4.47 -5.82
CA THR A 171 19.68 4.08 -6.64
C THR A 171 18.40 4.80 -6.21
N ILE A 172 18.27 5.13 -4.92
CA ILE A 172 17.06 5.65 -4.29
C ILE A 172 17.46 6.82 -3.37
N GLU A 173 16.63 7.87 -3.30
CA GLU A 173 16.78 8.93 -2.32
C GLU A 173 16.42 8.39 -0.93
N VAL A 174 17.39 8.38 -0.02
CA VAL A 174 17.23 7.85 1.34
C VAL A 174 17.25 8.99 2.35
N ASP A 175 16.14 9.20 3.05
CA ASP A 175 16.04 10.13 4.16
C ASP A 175 16.16 9.41 5.50
N GLN A 176 17.00 9.96 6.37
CA GLN A 176 17.31 9.45 7.71
C GLN A 176 17.18 10.52 8.80
N THR A 177 16.71 11.73 8.45
CA THR A 177 16.65 12.89 9.35
C THR A 177 15.48 12.85 10.30
#